data_AF-N9N2N2-F1
#
_entry.id   AF-N9N2N2-F1
#
_cell.length_a   1.000
_cell.length_b   1.000
_cell.length_c   1.000
_cell.angle_alpha   90.00
_cell.angle_beta   90.00
_cell.angle_gamma   90.00
#
_symmetry.space_group_name_H-M   'P 1'
#
loop_
_entity.id
_entity.type
_entity.pdbx_description
1 polymer ?
#
loop_
_entity_poly.entity_id
_entity_poly.type
_entity_poly.pdbx_seq_one_letter_code
_entity_poly.pdbx_strand_id
1 'polypeptide(L)'
;MHKLRWELFYIAGISILLAACSSDPIIGVLNDAEGVPRKEKDRTVNWYKTKPELSENIKQACDRNTSKYFQRDDCINAKSALNLMLVESNTDLSNNLRLNEDRKYLKKLSDQ
;
A
#
# COMPACT_ATOMS: atom_id res chain seq x y z
N MET A 1 49.46 22.81 -4.13
CA MET A 1 48.33 22.30 -4.96
C MET A 1 47.89 20.88 -4.62
N HIS A 2 48.76 20.00 -4.08
CA HIS A 2 48.39 18.60 -3.76
C HIS A 2 47.44 18.45 -2.53
N LYS A 3 47.57 19.35 -1.54
CA LYS A 3 46.75 19.38 -0.31
C LYS A 3 45.29 19.75 -0.57
N LEU A 4 45.07 20.79 -1.40
CA LEU A 4 43.73 21.29 -1.76
C LEU A 4 42.92 20.24 -2.56
N ARG A 5 43.58 19.45 -3.41
CA ARG A 5 42.94 18.36 -4.17
C ARG A 5 42.45 17.23 -3.25
N TRP A 6 43.24 16.84 -2.25
CA TRP A 6 42.88 15.80 -1.28
C TRP A 6 41.69 16.19 -0.41
N GLU A 7 41.61 17.46 0.01
CA GLU A 7 40.45 17.97 0.78
C GLU A 7 39.17 18.00 -0.05
N LEU A 8 39.25 18.37 -1.33
CA LEU A 8 38.11 18.32 -2.25
C LEU A 8 37.60 16.88 -2.48
N PHE A 9 38.50 15.90 -2.59
CA PHE A 9 38.11 14.48 -2.66
C PHE A 9 37.47 13.98 -1.37
N TYR A 10 37.93 14.44 -0.20
CA TYR A 10 37.35 14.09 1.10
C TYR A 10 35.93 14.66 1.27
N ILE A 11 35.72 15.92 0.91
CA ILE A 11 34.41 16.59 1.00
C ILE A 11 33.41 15.99 0.00
N ALA A 12 33.86 15.67 -1.23
CA ALA A 12 33.05 14.95 -2.22
C ALA A 12 32.71 13.52 -1.76
N GLY A 13 33.65 12.81 -1.14
CA GLY A 13 33.42 11.46 -0.60
C GLY A 13 32.40 11.43 0.55
N ILE A 14 32.47 12.40 1.46
CA ILE A 14 31.52 12.52 2.59
C ILE A 14 30.11 12.88 2.11
N SER A 15 29.98 13.73 1.09
CA SER A 15 28.67 14.08 0.53
C SER A 15 28.00 12.93 -0.23
N ILE A 16 28.77 12.03 -0.85
CA ILE A 16 28.24 10.80 -1.47
C ILE A 16 27.76 9.80 -0.40
N LEU A 17 28.43 9.71 0.75
CA LEU A 17 28.03 8.83 1.87
C LEU A 17 26.71 9.25 2.54
N LEU A 18 26.41 10.55 2.60
CA LEU A 18 25.17 11.07 3.20
C LEU A 18 23.95 10.94 2.30
N ALA A 19 24.12 10.93 0.97
CA ALA A 19 23.01 10.76 0.02
C ALA A 19 22.38 9.35 0.03
N ALA A 20 23.04 8.37 0.66
CA ALA A 20 22.58 6.97 0.73
C ALA A 20 21.67 6.66 1.93
N CYS A 21 21.47 7.60 2.87
CA CYS A 21 20.46 7.46 3.94
C CYS A 21 19.08 7.93 3.46
N SER A 22 18.58 7.36 2.34
CA SER A 22 17.18 7.56 1.98
C SER A 22 16.31 6.80 3.00
N SER A 23 15.55 7.52 3.82
CA SER A 23 14.63 6.92 4.79
C SER A 23 13.65 5.99 4.07
N ASP A 24 13.40 4.82 4.63
CA ASP A 24 12.47 3.85 4.06
C ASP A 24 11.07 4.50 3.86
N PRO A 25 10.58 4.59 2.61
CA PRO A 25 9.36 5.33 2.31
C PRO A 25 8.12 4.72 2.97
N ILE A 26 8.13 3.41 3.24
CA ILE A 26 7.02 2.73 3.91
C ILE A 26 7.00 3.13 5.39
N ILE A 27 8.17 3.27 6.03
CA ILE A 27 8.25 3.78 7.40
C ILE A 27 7.72 5.22 7.48
N GLY A 28 8.03 6.06 6.50
CA GLY A 28 7.48 7.41 6.41
C GLY A 28 5.95 7.40 6.42
N VAL A 29 5.34 6.63 5.51
CA VAL A 29 3.88 6.49 5.42
C VAL A 29 3.26 5.95 6.72
N LEU A 30 3.91 4.99 7.39
CA LEU A 30 3.41 4.44 8.67
C LEU A 30 3.51 5.44 9.83
N ASN A 31 4.52 6.30 9.86
CA ASN A 31 4.69 7.30 10.91
C ASN A 31 3.68 8.45 10.79
N ASP A 32 3.25 8.76 9.57
CA ASP A 32 2.27 9.83 9.30
C ASP A 32 0.83 9.40 9.61
N ALA A 33 0.58 8.10 9.83
CA ALA A 33 -0.73 7.55 10.10
C ALA A 33 -1.00 7.35 11.60
N GLU A 34 -2.19 7.74 12.05
CA GLU A 34 -2.62 7.53 13.44
C GLU A 34 -3.09 6.09 13.68
N GLY A 35 -2.82 5.59 14.89
CA GLY A 35 -3.31 4.28 15.34
C GLY A 35 -2.61 3.09 14.68
N VAL A 36 -1.41 3.28 14.12
CA VAL A 36 -0.62 2.21 13.52
C VAL A 36 -0.08 1.26 14.60
N PRO A 37 -0.37 -0.05 14.54
CA PRO A 37 0.21 -1.04 15.43
C PRO A 37 1.73 -1.02 15.37
N ARG A 38 2.37 -0.94 16.54
CA ARG A 38 3.83 -0.89 16.67
C ARG A 38 4.50 -2.17 16.15
N LYS A 39 3.84 -3.33 16.31
CA LYS A 39 4.39 -4.61 15.84
C LYS A 39 3.88 -4.90 14.44
N GLU A 40 4.80 -5.26 13.55
CA GLU A 40 4.49 -5.59 12.15
C GLU A 40 3.48 -6.72 12.02
N LYS A 41 3.62 -7.77 12.83
CA LYS A 41 2.67 -8.89 12.87
C LYS A 41 1.21 -8.49 13.15
N ASP A 42 0.98 -7.35 13.79
CA ASP A 42 -0.36 -6.87 14.14
C ASP A 42 -0.96 -6.03 12.99
N ARG A 43 -0.13 -5.59 12.02
CA ARG A 43 -0.55 -4.93 10.78
C ARG A 43 -0.93 -5.97 9.72
N THR A 44 -1.95 -6.74 10.04
CA THR A 44 -2.48 -7.82 9.20
C THR A 44 -3.21 -7.28 7.98
N VAL A 45 -3.50 -8.16 7.01
CA VAL A 45 -4.39 -7.87 5.87
C VAL A 45 -5.70 -7.23 6.33
N ASN A 46 -6.35 -7.79 7.36
CA ASN A 46 -7.62 -7.27 7.87
C ASN A 46 -7.49 -5.86 8.47
N TRP A 47 -6.38 -5.57 9.15
CA TRP A 47 -6.13 -4.23 9.65
C TRP A 47 -5.98 -3.23 8.49
N TYR A 48 -5.18 -3.57 7.47
CA TYR A 48 -5.02 -2.74 6.27
C TYR A 48 -6.35 -2.53 5.53
N LYS A 49 -7.24 -3.52 5.46
CA LYS A 49 -8.58 -3.36 4.89
C LYS A 49 -9.40 -2.25 5.57
N THR A 50 -9.21 -2.03 6.87
CA THR A 50 -9.90 -0.94 7.59
C THR A 50 -9.33 0.45 7.26
N LYS A 51 -8.21 0.52 6.54
CA LYS A 51 -7.46 1.75 6.20
C LYS A 51 -7.09 1.74 4.70
N PRO A 52 -8.06 1.89 3.78
CA PRO A 52 -7.82 1.75 2.34
C PRO A 52 -6.85 2.78 1.77
N GLU A 53 -6.94 4.05 2.21
CA GLU A 53 -6.02 5.10 1.75
C GLU A 53 -4.57 4.82 2.19
N LEU A 54 -4.38 4.40 3.44
CA LEU A 54 -3.08 3.97 3.94
C LEU A 54 -2.54 2.78 3.13
N SER A 55 -3.40 1.82 2.81
CA SER A 55 -3.03 0.64 2.02
C SER A 55 -2.56 1.03 0.61
N GLU A 56 -3.21 2.00 -0.03
CA GLU A 56 -2.80 2.50 -1.35
C GLU A 56 -1.47 3.25 -1.27
N ASN A 57 -1.26 4.09 -0.25
CA ASN A 57 0.02 4.78 -0.04
C ASN A 57 1.19 3.80 0.21
N ILE A 58 0.95 2.76 1.01
CA ILE A 58 1.93 1.69 1.24
C ILE A 58 2.21 0.94 -0.06
N LYS A 59 1.18 0.53 -0.81
CA LYS A 59 1.34 -0.11 -2.13
C LYS A 59 2.21 0.75 -3.06
N GLN A 60 1.94 2.05 -3.17
CA GLN A 60 2.72 2.96 -4.00
C GLN A 60 4.18 3.05 -3.53
N ALA A 61 4.44 3.07 -2.23
CA ALA A 61 5.80 3.03 -1.69
C ALA A 61 6.51 1.71 -2.02
N CYS A 62 5.80 0.58 -1.95
CA CYS A 62 6.33 -0.74 -2.32
C CYS A 62 6.66 -0.84 -3.82
N ASP A 63 5.84 -0.24 -4.68
CA ASP A 63 6.00 -0.29 -6.14
C ASP A 63 7.19 0.56 -6.64
N ARG A 64 7.73 1.45 -5.81
CA ARG A 64 8.97 2.20 -6.13
C ARG A 64 10.20 1.31 -6.27
N ASN A 65 10.24 0.18 -5.56
CA ASN A 65 11.30 -0.82 -5.70
C ASN A 65 10.79 -2.21 -5.32
N THR A 66 10.11 -2.84 -6.28
CA THR A 66 9.51 -4.17 -6.10
C THR A 66 10.55 -5.20 -5.65
N SER A 67 11.76 -5.19 -6.20
CA SER A 67 12.82 -6.15 -5.85
C SER A 67 13.25 -6.05 -4.38
N LYS A 68 13.19 -4.85 -3.79
CA LYS A 68 13.51 -4.62 -2.37
C LYS A 68 12.34 -4.99 -1.46
N TYR A 69 11.11 -4.75 -1.89
CA TYR A 69 9.94 -4.76 -1.00
C TYR A 69 8.97 -5.93 -1.20
N PHE A 70 9.20 -6.83 -2.17
CA PHE A 70 8.27 -7.92 -2.49
C PHE A 70 8.03 -8.91 -1.33
N GLN A 71 9.00 -9.08 -0.41
CA GLN A 71 8.86 -9.97 0.77
C GLN A 71 8.47 -9.23 2.04
N ARG A 72 8.23 -7.91 1.99
CA ARG A 72 7.90 -7.15 3.18
C ARG A 72 6.43 -7.33 3.54
N ASP A 73 6.15 -7.65 4.81
CA ASP A 73 4.79 -7.95 5.26
C ASP A 73 3.84 -6.75 5.05
N ASP A 74 4.29 -5.53 5.33
CA ASP A 74 3.50 -4.31 5.06
C ASP A 74 3.04 -4.24 3.59
N CYS A 75 3.90 -4.63 2.65
CA CYS A 75 3.58 -4.62 1.22
C CYS A 75 2.63 -5.73 0.82
N ILE A 76 2.88 -6.94 1.31
CA ILE A 76 2.03 -8.11 1.05
C ILE A 76 0.63 -7.84 1.61
N ASN A 77 0.54 -7.36 2.84
CA ASN A 77 -0.72 -7.15 3.53
C ASN A 77 -1.54 -6.00 2.94
N ALA A 78 -0.91 -4.85 2.64
CA ALA A 78 -1.60 -3.72 2.01
C ALA A 78 -2.13 -4.06 0.61
N LYS A 79 -1.33 -4.72 -0.23
CA LYS A 79 -1.77 -5.15 -1.57
C LYS A 79 -2.90 -6.18 -1.49
N SER A 80 -2.78 -7.15 -0.59
CA SER A 80 -3.82 -8.16 -0.36
C SER A 80 -5.12 -7.54 0.13
N ALA A 81 -5.05 -6.54 1.01
CA ALA A 81 -6.21 -5.83 1.52
C ALA A 81 -6.98 -5.12 0.40
N LEU A 82 -6.28 -4.39 -0.47
CA LEU A 82 -6.89 -3.70 -1.62
C LEU A 82 -7.52 -4.70 -2.60
N ASN A 83 -6.83 -5.81 -2.89
CA ASN A 83 -7.38 -6.86 -3.75
C ASN A 83 -8.63 -7.50 -3.16
N LEU A 84 -8.64 -7.79 -1.85
CA LEU A 84 -9.82 -8.33 -1.16
C LEU A 84 -10.99 -7.35 -1.23
N MET A 85 -10.77 -6.06 -0.99
CA MET A 85 -11.81 -5.04 -1.12
C MET A 85 -12.41 -4.99 -2.53
N LEU A 86 -11.58 -5.10 -3.58
CA LEU A 86 -12.04 -5.14 -4.96
C LEU A 86 -12.90 -6.39 -5.25
N VAL A 87 -12.47 -7.56 -4.77
CA VAL A 87 -13.22 -8.81 -4.93
C VAL A 87 -14.56 -8.75 -4.20
N GLU A 88 -14.58 -8.25 -2.97
CA GLU A 88 -15.80 -8.08 -2.17
C GLU A 88 -16.78 -7.12 -2.85
N SER A 89 -16.30 -5.95 -3.30
CA SER A 89 -17.11 -4.96 -4.02
C SER A 89 -17.74 -5.53 -5.30
N ASN A 90 -16.97 -6.28 -6.09
CA ASN A 90 -17.48 -6.91 -7.31
C ASN A 90 -18.53 -7.99 -7.01
N THR A 91 -18.33 -8.76 -5.93
CA THR A 91 -19.28 -9.79 -5.48
C THR A 91 -20.60 -9.14 -5.04
N ASP A 92 -20.52 -8.06 -4.27
CA ASP A 92 -21.70 -7.30 -3.83
C ASP A 92 -22.44 -6.68 -5.00
N LEU A 93 -21.73 -6.10 -5.97
CA LEU A 93 -22.33 -5.55 -7.18
C LEU A 93 -23.04 -6.64 -7.99
N SER A 94 -22.40 -7.79 -8.20
CA SER A 94 -22.98 -8.92 -8.93
C SER A 94 -24.26 -9.44 -8.26
N ASN A 95 -24.23 -9.60 -6.94
CA ASN A 95 -25.40 -10.03 -6.16
C ASN A 95 -26.55 -9.02 -6.26
N ASN A 96 -26.25 -7.73 -6.16
CA ASN A 96 -27.26 -6.68 -6.28
C ASN A 96 -27.89 -6.63 -7.67
N LEU A 97 -27.10 -6.82 -8.73
CA LEU A 97 -27.62 -6.91 -10.10
C LEU A 97 -28.56 -8.10 -10.26
N ARG A 98 -28.18 -9.29 -9.78
CA ARG A 98 -29.02 -10.48 -9.82
C ARG A 98 -30.35 -10.27 -9.08
N LEU A 99 -30.29 -9.74 -7.86
CA LEU A 99 -31.50 -9.43 -7.08
C LEU A 99 -32.42 -8.42 -7.78
N ASN A 100 -31.85 -7.45 -8.50
CA ASN A 100 -32.63 -6.48 -9.27
C ASN A 100 -33.35 -7.14 -10.46
N GLU A 101 -32.70 -8.07 -11.15
CA GLU A 101 -33.32 -8.85 -12.23
C GLU A 101 -34.44 -9.76 -11.70
N ASP A 102 -34.20 -10.46 -10.60
CA ASP A 102 -35.20 -11.31 -9.95
C ASP A 102 -36.45 -10.50 -9.56
N ARG A 103 -36.27 -9.30 -8.98
CA ARG A 103 -37.39 -8.39 -8.66
C ARG A 103 -38.16 -7.93 -9.88
N LYS A 104 -37.48 -7.63 -11.00
CA LYS A 104 -38.15 -7.26 -12.26
C LYS A 104 -38.97 -8.43 -12.82
N TYR A 105 -38.43 -9.64 -12.76
CA TYR A 105 -39.12 -10.84 -13.21
C TYR A 105 -40.37 -11.12 -12.38
N LEU A 106 -40.25 -11.09 -11.04
CA LEU A 106 -41.37 -11.28 -10.13
C LEU A 106 -42.46 -10.22 -10.32
N LYS A 107 -42.08 -8.95 -10.53
CA LYS A 107 -43.04 -7.89 -10.83
C LYS A 107 -43.79 -8.14 -12.14
N LYS A 108 -43.11 -8.59 -13.20
CA LYS A 108 -43.77 -8.94 -14.46
C LYS A 108 -44.77 -10.08 -14.29
N LEU A 109 -44.47 -11.07 -13.46
CA LEU A 109 -45.40 -12.15 -13.14
C LEU A 109 -46.58 -11.69 -12.28
N SER A 110 -46.37 -10.75 -11.35
CA SER A 110 -47.46 -10.24 -10.51
C SER A 110 -48.40 -9.30 -11.26
N ASP A 111 -47.91 -8.64 -12.31
CA ASP A 111 -48.67 -7.71 -13.15
C ASP A 111 -49.44 -8.44 -14.28
N GLN A 112 -49.39 -9.78 -14.33
CA GLN A 112 -50.18 -10.66 -15.22
C GLN A 112 -51.40 -11.25 -14.50
#